data_AF-A0AAU2KJ75-F1
#
_entry.id   AF-A0AAU2KJ75-F1
#
_cell.length_a   1.000
_cell.length_b   1.000
_cell.length_c   1.000
_cell.angle_alpha   90.00
_cell.angle_beta   90.00
_cell.angle_gamma   90.00
#
_symmetry.space_group_name_H-M   'P 1'
#
loop_
_entity.id
_entity.type
_entity.pdbx_description
1 polymer ?
#
loop_
_entity_poly.entity_id
_entity_poly.type
_entity_poly.pdbx_seq_one_letter_code
_entity_poly.pdbx_strand_id
1 'polypeptide(L)'
;MAGTSHGHTPAAWTGVIIAFIGFCISGAFMVLANPLGFWAGLVVVALGGVVGMAMKAAGMGMPKAAHKDLAEVIAASKVPAKV
;
A
#
# COMPACT_ATOMS: atom_id res chain seq x y z
N MET A 1 21.28 7.60 -3.45
CA MET A 1 20.28 7.87 -2.40
C MET A 1 18.93 7.99 -3.09
N ALA A 2 18.10 6.94 -3.01
CA ALA A 2 16.89 6.79 -3.83
C ALA A 2 15.84 7.86 -3.48
N GLY A 3 15.21 8.40 -4.52
CA GLY A 3 14.36 9.58 -4.49
C GLY A 3 13.15 9.49 -3.57
N THR A 4 12.83 10.65 -3.00
CA THR A 4 11.58 10.97 -2.32
C THR A 4 10.39 10.57 -3.21
N SER A 5 9.50 9.68 -2.72
CA SER A 5 8.22 9.18 -3.32
C SER A 5 8.05 7.65 -3.25
N HIS A 6 8.30 7.04 -2.09
CA HIS A 6 7.88 5.66 -1.80
C HIS A 6 6.94 5.64 -0.60
N GLY A 7 6.07 4.64 -0.53
CA GLY A 7 5.06 4.50 0.52
C GLY A 7 5.68 4.39 1.91
N HIS A 8 5.96 5.53 2.55
CA HIS A 8 6.49 5.64 3.91
C HIS A 8 5.40 5.62 4.98
N THR A 9 4.14 5.41 4.60
CA THR A 9 3.08 5.29 5.60
C THR A 9 3.22 3.99 6.36
N PRO A 10 3.04 4.02 7.70
CA PRO A 10 2.95 2.81 8.50
C PRO A 10 1.92 1.82 7.96
N ALA A 11 0.78 2.29 7.44
CA ALA A 11 -0.26 1.45 6.83
C ALA A 11 0.22 0.59 5.66
N ALA A 12 1.13 1.12 4.83
CA ALA A 12 1.68 0.38 3.70
C ALA A 12 2.67 -0.69 4.19
N TRP A 13 3.55 -0.32 5.13
CA TRP A 13 4.59 -1.23 5.62
C TRP A 13 4.03 -2.35 6.51
N THR A 14 3.01 -2.08 7.32
CA THR A 14 2.38 -3.09 8.17
C THR A 14 1.74 -4.21 7.35
N GLY A 15 0.96 -3.88 6.31
CA GLY A 15 0.36 -4.89 5.44
C GLY A 15 1.41 -5.75 4.73
N VAL A 16 2.51 -5.13 4.28
CA VAL A 16 3.62 -5.82 3.61
C VAL A 16 4.36 -6.77 4.55
N ILE A 17 4.67 -6.36 5.79
CA ILE A 17 5.31 -7.25 6.78
C ILE A 17 4.44 -8.48 7.03
N ILE A 18 3.15 -8.29 7.26
CA ILE A 18 2.23 -9.40 7.57
C ILE A 18 2.15 -10.35 6.36
N ALA A 19 2.02 -9.82 5.15
CA ALA A 19 2.00 -10.62 3.93
C ALA A 19 3.34 -11.37 3.72
N PHE A 20 4.47 -10.74 4.04
CA PHE A 20 5.78 -11.37 3.94
C PHE A 20 5.93 -12.54 4.92
N ILE A 21 5.48 -12.38 6.17
CA ILE A 21 5.46 -13.46 7.16
C ILE A 21 4.58 -14.62 6.66
N GLY A 22 3.36 -14.33 6.19
CA GLY A 22 2.46 -15.34 5.65
C GLY A 22 3.06 -16.09 4.45
N PHE A 23 3.74 -15.38 3.55
CA PHE A 23 4.48 -15.97 2.43
C PHE A 23 5.60 -16.89 2.91
N CYS A 24 6.40 -16.49 3.91
CA CYS A 24 7.46 -17.34 4.48
C CYS A 24 6.89 -18.61 5.12
N ILE A 25 5.78 -18.50 5.87
CA ILE A 25 5.08 -19.64 6.46
C ILE A 25 4.60 -20.59 5.35
N SER A 26 3.93 -20.04 4.34
CA SER A 26 3.42 -20.78 3.20
C SER A 26 4.55 -21.51 2.44
N GLY A 27 5.68 -20.85 2.22
CA GLY A 27 6.87 -21.43 1.58
C GLY A 27 7.49 -22.55 2.40
N ALA A 28 7.63 -22.37 3.72
CA ALA A 28 8.16 -23.40 4.61
C ALA A 28 7.28 -24.68 4.59
N PHE A 29 5.96 -24.52 4.69
CA PHE A 29 5.05 -25.67 4.68
C PHE A 29 4.85 -26.31 3.31
N MET A 30 5.08 -25.58 2.22
CA MET A 30 5.18 -26.15 0.88
C MET A 30 6.32 -27.17 0.81
N VAL A 31 7.50 -26.82 1.36
CA VAL A 31 8.67 -27.72 1.40
C VAL A 31 8.43 -28.92 2.30
N LEU A 32 7.70 -28.74 3.41
CA LEU A 32 7.33 -29.80 4.35
C LEU A 32 6.18 -30.70 3.86
N ALA A 33 5.68 -30.50 2.62
CA ALA A 33 4.55 -31.23 2.06
C ALA A 33 3.30 -31.25 2.98
N ASN A 34 3.07 -30.16 3.72
CA ASN A 34 1.95 -30.03 4.65
C ASN A 34 0.93 -29.01 4.11
N PRO A 35 -0.18 -29.46 3.49
CA PRO A 35 -1.15 -28.57 2.90
C PRO A 35 -1.83 -27.65 3.92
N LEU A 36 -2.08 -28.13 5.15
CA LEU A 36 -2.75 -27.34 6.18
C LEU A 36 -1.89 -26.14 6.60
N GLY A 37 -0.58 -26.35 6.77
CA GLY A 37 0.35 -25.27 7.08
C GLY A 37 0.49 -24.26 5.94
N PHE A 38 0.42 -24.71 4.69
CA PHE A 38 0.40 -23.82 3.51
C PHE A 38 -0.84 -22.90 3.53
N TRP A 39 -2.03 -23.47 3.73
CA TRP A 39 -3.28 -22.69 3.80
C TRP A 39 -3.30 -21.75 5.00
N ALA A 40 -2.74 -22.15 6.14
CA ALA A 40 -2.56 -21.26 7.28
C ALA A 40 -1.69 -20.03 6.92
N GLY A 41 -0.60 -20.23 6.18
CA GLY A 41 0.23 -19.14 5.64
C GLY A 41 -0.56 -18.20 4.73
N LEU A 42 -1.38 -18.73 3.83
CA LEU A 42 -2.24 -17.91 2.96
C LEU A 42 -3.29 -17.10 3.73
N VAL A 43 -3.87 -17.67 4.80
CA VAL A 43 -4.78 -16.91 5.69
C VAL A 43 -4.06 -15.73 6.32
N VAL A 44 -2.81 -15.89 6.74
CA VAL A 44 -1.98 -14.78 7.27
C VAL A 44 -1.75 -13.70 6.20
N VAL A 45 -1.48 -14.09 4.95
CA VAL A 45 -1.36 -13.12 3.84
C VAL A 45 -2.66 -12.32 3.66
N ALA A 46 -3.81 -13.01 3.67
CA ALA A 46 -5.11 -12.35 3.55
C ALA A 46 -5.35 -11.35 4.70
N LEU A 47 -4.98 -11.72 5.94
CA LEU A 47 -5.04 -10.82 7.09
C LEU A 47 -4.18 -9.56 6.90
N GLY A 48 -3.01 -9.66 6.25
CA GLY A 48 -2.19 -8.50 5.91
C GLY A 48 -2.94 -7.48 5.03
N GLY A 49 -3.71 -7.96 4.06
CA GLY A 49 -4.59 -7.12 3.23
C GLY A 49 -5.72 -6.47 4.04
N VAL A 50 -6.36 -7.24 4.93
CA VAL A 50 -7.43 -6.74 5.82
C VAL A 50 -6.90 -5.65 6.75
N VAL A 51 -5.73 -5.86 7.37
CA VAL A 51 -5.08 -4.86 8.24
C VAL A 51 -4.71 -3.62 7.45
N GLY A 52 -4.12 -3.75 6.26
CA GLY A 52 -3.81 -2.60 5.41
C GLY A 52 -5.05 -1.77 5.04
N MET A 53 -6.17 -2.44 4.74
CA MET A 53 -7.46 -1.80 4.48
C MET A 53 -8.00 -1.08 5.72
N ALA A 54 -7.94 -1.71 6.89
CA ALA A 54 -8.37 -1.12 8.15
C ALA A 54 -7.52 0.11 8.52
N MET A 55 -6.20 0.05 8.34
CA MET A 55 -5.30 1.17 8.61
C MET A 55 -5.50 2.32 7.63
N LYS A 56 -5.81 2.02 6.36
CA LYS A 56 -6.20 3.03 5.38
C LYS A 56 -7.50 3.71 5.78
N ALA A 57 -8.50 2.94 6.24
CA ALA A 57 -9.77 3.48 6.72
C ALA A 57 -9.59 4.34 7.99
N ALA A 58 -8.61 4.02 8.83
CA ALA A 58 -8.23 4.80 10.00
C ALA A 58 -7.41 6.07 9.67
N GLY A 59 -7.20 6.41 8.39
CA GLY A 59 -6.49 7.63 7.97
C GLY A 59 -4.97 7.55 8.04
N MET A 60 -4.39 6.38 8.32
CA MET A 60 -2.93 6.16 8.34
C MET A 60 -2.35 5.84 6.96
N GLY A 61 -3.18 5.81 5.92
CA GLY A 61 -2.78 5.65 4.52
C GLY A 61 -2.34 6.96 3.88
N MET A 62 -1.71 6.87 2.71
CA MET A 62 -1.26 8.08 2.00
C MET A 62 -2.44 8.98 1.63
N PRO A 63 -2.37 10.31 1.88
CA PRO A 63 -3.37 11.24 1.39
C PRO A 63 -3.44 11.13 -0.14
N LYS A 64 -4.65 10.98 -0.67
CA LYS A 64 -4.85 11.00 -2.13
C LYS A 64 -4.45 12.38 -2.60
N ALA A 65 -3.35 12.49 -3.35
CA ALA A 65 -2.92 13.76 -3.93
C ALA A 65 -4.12 14.35 -4.67
N ALA A 66 -4.63 15.47 -4.16
CA ALA A 66 -5.75 16.14 -4.77
C ALA A 66 -5.25 16.67 -6.12
N HIS A 67 -5.64 16.02 -7.20
CA HIS A 67 -5.72 16.64 -8.52
C HIS A 67 -6.76 17.77 -8.45
N LYS A 68 -6.49 18.82 -7.67
CA LYS A 68 -7.18 20.11 -7.72
C LYS A 68 -6.27 21.20 -8.29
N ASP A 69 -4.96 20.96 -8.28
CA ASP A 69 -3.94 21.85 -8.81
C ASP A 69 -4.04 22.02 -10.34
N LEU A 70 -4.40 20.97 -11.07
CA LEU A 70 -4.42 21.03 -12.55
C LEU A 70 -5.53 21.92 -13.11
N ALA A 71 -6.69 22.01 -12.46
CA ALA A 71 -7.76 22.91 -12.87
C ALA A 71 -7.41 24.38 -12.56
N GLU A 72 -6.74 24.62 -11.42
CA GLU A 72 -6.26 25.93 -11.00
C GLU A 72 -5.09 26.42 -11.88
N VAL A 73 -4.14 25.55 -12.20
CA VAL A 73 -3.01 25.83 -13.13
C VAL A 73 -3.50 26.08 -14.56
N ILE A 74 -4.51 25.35 -15.04
CA ILE A 74 -5.13 25.60 -16.36
C ILE A 74 -5.93 26.91 -16.35
N ALA A 75 -6.57 27.28 -15.24
CA ALA A 75 -7.25 28.56 -15.12
C ALA A 75 -6.26 29.74 -15.09
N ALA A 76 -5.14 29.59 -14.38
CA ALA A 76 -4.07 30.59 -14.29
C ALA A 76 -3.37 30.83 -15.64
N SER A 77 -3.21 29.79 -16.48
CA SER A 77 -2.58 29.91 -17.80
C SER A 77 -3.46 30.55 -18.89
N LYS A 78 -4.77 30.69 -18.63
CA LYS A 78 -5.72 31.35 -19.56
C LYS A 78 -5.81 32.86 -19.41
N VAL A 79 -5.15 33.48 -18.43
CA VAL A 79 -5.10 34.94 -18.32
C VAL A 79 -4.09 35.45 -19.35
N PRO A 80 -4.51 36.13 -20.44
CA PRO A 80 -3.56 36.64 -21.42
C PRO A 80 -2.69 37.70 -20.74
N ALA A 81 -1.37 37.52 -20.80
CA ALA A 81 -0.41 38.51 -20.34
C ALA A 81 -0.74 39.84 -21.03
N LYS A 82 -1.15 40.82 -20.22
CA LYS A 82 -1.47 42.16 -20.67
C LYS A 82 -0.17 42.80 -21.18
N VAL A 83 -0.01 42.84 -22.50
CA VAL A 83 1.05 43.58 -23.21
C VAL A 83 0.85 45.07 -23.04
#